data_AF-A0A0N4ZBG4-F1
#
_entry.id   AF-A0A0N4ZBG4-F1
#
_cell.length_a   1.000
_cell.length_b   1.000
_cell.length_c   1.000
_cell.angle_alpha   90.00
_cell.angle_beta   90.00
_cell.angle_gamma   90.00
#
_symmetry.space_group_name_H-M   'P 1'
#
loop_
_entity.id
_entity.type
_entity.pdbx_description
1 polymer ?
#
loop_
_entity_poly.entity_id
_entity_poly.type
_entity_poly.pdbx_seq_one_letter_code
_entity_poly.pdbx_strand_id
1 'polypeptide(L)'
;MPNLLLTTKNFIIIFVVSLMNTAIIAVWDDMVPFNKNLPRPLTYDDKNFGQWCRNFTINRHVQCPEASPIHWYVCCGATGTDCCFGLQTHIYLIGGGLIFVITIIAIYSIYLQLQISRKLKKSTKIDNLKYYSVKPQTC
;
A
#
# COMPACT_ATOMS: atom_id res chain seq x y z
N MET A 1 14.95 22.80 16.70
CA MET A 1 15.24 21.58 15.91
C MET A 1 14.71 20.24 16.45
N PRO A 2 14.24 20.06 17.71
CA PRO A 2 13.69 18.76 18.15
C PRO A 2 12.27 18.51 17.64
N ASN A 3 11.46 19.57 17.48
CA ASN A 3 10.05 19.44 17.10
C ASN A 3 9.88 18.90 15.67
N LEU A 4 10.69 19.32 14.71
CA LEU A 4 10.58 18.88 13.31
C LEU A 4 10.81 17.36 13.15
N LEU A 5 11.72 16.79 13.95
CA LEU A 5 12.09 15.38 13.92
C LEU A 5 11.02 14.51 14.61
N LEU A 6 10.34 15.08 15.61
CA LEU A 6 9.20 14.46 16.28
C LEU A 6 7.95 14.46 15.37
N THR A 7 7.70 15.55 14.65
CA THR A 7 6.57 15.66 13.71
C THR A 7 6.71 14.71 12.53
N THR A 8 7.92 14.55 11.97
CA THR A 8 8.18 13.59 10.88
C THR A 8 8.06 12.14 11.34
N LYS A 9 8.56 11.81 12.53
CA LYS A 9 8.39 10.47 13.13
C LYS A 9 6.91 10.11 13.32
N ASN A 10 6.11 11.04 13.83
CA ASN A 10 4.70 10.81 14.06
C ASN A 10 3.92 10.65 12.75
N PHE A 11 4.25 11.41 11.70
CA PHE A 11 3.66 11.27 10.37
C PHE A 11 3.93 9.90 9.74
N ILE A 12 5.17 9.40 9.86
CA ILE A 12 5.56 8.07 9.36
C ILE A 12 4.77 6.97 10.09
N ILE A 13 4.64 7.08 11.41
CA ILE A 13 3.88 6.11 12.21
C ILE A 13 2.40 6.11 11.81
N ILE A 14 1.78 7.28 11.67
CA ILE A 14 0.38 7.41 11.24
C ILE A 14 0.18 6.81 9.84
N PHE A 15 1.10 7.07 8.90
CA PHE A 15 1.03 6.54 7.54
C PHE A 15 1.12 5.01 7.50
N VAL A 16 2.06 4.41 8.25
CA VAL A 16 2.20 2.94 8.33
C VAL A 16 0.99 2.30 8.99
N VAL A 17 0.46 2.88 10.07
CA VAL A 17 -0.76 2.39 10.75
C VAL A 17 -1.99 2.49 9.85
N SER A 18 -2.09 3.54 9.03
CA SER A 18 -3.17 3.70 8.05
C SER A 18 -3.11 2.61 6.96
N LEU A 19 -1.91 2.30 6.44
CA LEU A 19 -1.72 1.25 5.43
C LEU A 19 -2.05 -0.15 5.96
N MET A 20 -1.74 -0.43 7.23
CA MET A 20 -2.08 -1.73 7.84
C MET A 20 -3.58 -1.90 8.06
N ASN A 21 -4.32 -0.84 8.38
CA ASN A 21 -5.77 -0.93 8.58
C ASN A 21 -6.55 -1.25 7.29
N THR A 22 -6.07 -0.80 6.12
CA THR A 22 -6.76 -1.08 4.85
C THR A 22 -6.74 -2.56 4.43
N ALA A 23 -5.81 -3.36 4.97
CA ALA A 23 -5.67 -4.77 4.58
C ALA A 23 -6.64 -5.73 5.30
N ILE A 24 -7.31 -5.31 6.38
CA ILE A 24 -8.03 -6.21 7.30
C ILE A 24 -9.51 -6.37 6.94
N ILE A 25 -10.08 -5.52 6.09
CA ILE A 25 -11.54 -5.49 5.82
C ILE A 25 -11.94 -6.42 4.64
N ALA A 26 -11.08 -7.36 4.22
CA ALA A 26 -11.45 -8.33 3.20
C ALA A 26 -12.42 -9.38 3.78
N VAL A 27 -13.73 -9.10 3.69
CA VAL A 27 -14.79 -10.06 3.95
C VAL A 27 -14.82 -11.05 2.79
N TRP A 28 -14.69 -12.34 3.10
CA TRP A 28 -14.78 -13.41 2.13
C TRP A 28 -16.25 -13.82 1.98
N ASP A 29 -16.76 -13.78 0.76
CA ASP A 29 -18.09 -14.33 0.48
C ASP A 29 -18.06 -15.86 0.59
N ASP A 30 -19.14 -16.43 1.10
CA ASP A 30 -19.29 -17.88 1.21
C ASP A 30 -19.23 -18.54 -0.18
N MET A 31 -18.50 -19.65 -0.27
CA MET A 31 -18.35 -20.39 -1.51
C MET A 31 -19.73 -20.84 -2.00
N VAL A 32 -20.05 -20.55 -3.27
CA VAL A 32 -21.28 -21.02 -3.92
C VAL A 32 -21.38 -22.54 -3.74
N PRO A 33 -22.55 -23.10 -3.36
CA PRO A 33 -22.70 -24.53 -3.17
C PRO A 33 -22.27 -25.29 -4.42
N PHE A 34 -21.31 -26.19 -4.24
CA PHE A 34 -20.76 -26.99 -5.31
C PHE A 34 -21.83 -27.93 -5.90
N ASN A 35 -22.25 -27.68 -7.13
CA ASN A 35 -23.11 -28.59 -7.87
C ASN A 35 -22.25 -29.46 -8.80
N LYS A 36 -22.07 -30.73 -8.40
CA LYS A 36 -21.29 -31.75 -9.11
C LYS A 36 -21.77 -32.06 -10.53
N ASN A 37 -22.97 -31.63 -10.91
CA ASN A 37 -23.58 -31.93 -12.21
C ASN A 37 -23.30 -30.85 -13.27
N LEU A 38 -22.66 -29.72 -12.92
CA LEU A 38 -22.24 -28.76 -13.94
C LEU A 38 -20.94 -29.24 -14.62
N PRO A 39 -20.85 -29.17 -15.96
CA PRO A 39 -19.61 -29.48 -16.65
C PRO A 39 -18.51 -28.53 -16.18
N ARG A 40 -17.37 -29.09 -15.76
CA ARG A 40 -16.18 -28.29 -15.44
C ARG A 40 -15.69 -27.64 -16.74
N PRO A 41 -15.33 -26.34 -16.74
CA PRO A 41 -14.73 -25.72 -17.92
C PRO A 41 -13.49 -26.51 -18.35
N LEU A 42 -13.42 -26.83 -19.64
CA LEU A 42 -12.36 -27.67 -20.23
C LEU A 42 -11.10 -26.86 -20.54
N THR A 43 -11.27 -25.56 -20.81
CA THR A 43 -10.18 -24.62 -21.06
C THR A 43 -10.16 -23.51 -20.01
N TYR A 44 -9.03 -22.79 -19.93
CA TYR A 44 -8.89 -21.64 -19.03
C TYR A 44 -9.78 -20.47 -19.46
N ASP A 45 -9.96 -20.29 -20.78
CA ASP A 45 -10.79 -19.22 -21.36
C ASP A 45 -12.29 -19.46 -21.09
N ASP A 46 -12.73 -20.71 -20.96
CA ASP A 46 -14.10 -21.06 -20.56
C ASP A 46 -14.38 -20.79 -19.08
N LYS A 47 -13.34 -20.48 -18.29
CA LYS A 47 -13.48 -20.27 -16.86
C LYS A 47 -13.96 -18.85 -16.61
N ASN A 48 -15.28 -18.70 -16.60
CA ASN A 48 -15.90 -17.43 -16.26
C ASN A 48 -15.68 -17.15 -14.76
N PHE A 49 -14.66 -16.36 -14.44
CA PHE A 49 -14.31 -15.98 -13.06
C PHE A 49 -15.25 -14.89 -12.49
N GLY A 50 -16.26 -14.48 -13.26
CA GLY A 50 -17.29 -13.56 -12.80
C GLY A 50 -18.10 -14.16 -11.65
N GLN A 51 -18.11 -13.47 -10.51
CA GLN A 51 -18.94 -13.83 -9.37
C GLN A 51 -20.42 -13.70 -9.74
N TRP A 52 -21.24 -14.63 -9.24
CA TRP A 52 -22.69 -14.55 -9.38
C TRP A 52 -23.29 -13.84 -8.17
N CYS A 53 -23.95 -12.71 -8.38
CA CYS A 53 -24.66 -11.98 -7.34
C CYS A 53 -26.15 -12.28 -7.39
N ARG A 54 -26.70 -12.74 -6.27
CA ARG A 54 -28.06 -13.28 -6.21
C ARG A 54 -28.76 -12.79 -4.96
N ASN A 55 -29.99 -12.36 -5.12
CA ASN A 55 -30.90 -12.08 -4.01
C ASN A 55 -32.19 -12.86 -4.23
N PHE A 56 -32.40 -13.87 -3.39
CA PHE A 56 -33.54 -14.77 -3.45
C PHE A 56 -34.84 -14.10 -3.01
N THR A 57 -34.79 -13.08 -2.15
CA THR A 57 -35.96 -12.36 -1.65
C THR A 57 -36.64 -11.55 -2.76
N ILE A 58 -35.86 -10.93 -3.64
CA ILE A 58 -36.36 -10.16 -4.81
C ILE A 58 -36.26 -10.94 -6.13
N ASN A 59 -35.87 -12.22 -6.07
CA ASN A 59 -35.66 -13.10 -7.22
C ASN A 59 -34.76 -12.50 -8.33
N ARG A 60 -33.72 -11.76 -7.96
CA ARG A 60 -32.81 -11.09 -8.88
C ARG A 60 -31.43 -11.75 -8.87
N HIS A 61 -30.91 -11.99 -10.08
CA HIS A 61 -29.67 -12.72 -10.29
C HIS A 61 -28.87 -12.01 -11.39
N VAL A 62 -27.63 -11.66 -11.10
CA VAL A 62 -26.73 -10.94 -12.01
C VAL A 62 -25.39 -11.68 -12.04
N GLN A 63 -24.85 -11.89 -13.24
CA GLN A 63 -23.50 -12.37 -13.42
C GLN A 63 -22.57 -11.15 -13.59
N CYS A 64 -21.54 -11.06 -12.75
CA CYS A 64 -20.56 -10.00 -12.88
C CYS A 64 -19.63 -10.23 -14.08
N PRO A 65 -18.99 -9.17 -14.59
CA PRO A 65 -18.02 -9.28 -15.67
C PRO A 65 -16.88 -10.23 -15.30
N GLU A 66 -16.14 -10.68 -16.32
CA GLU A 66 -14.96 -11.52 -16.12
C GLU A 66 -13.96 -10.82 -15.19
N ALA A 67 -13.58 -11.54 -14.13
CA ALA A 67 -12.52 -11.12 -13.24
C ALA A 67 -11.15 -11.33 -13.91
N SER A 68 -10.10 -10.77 -13.30
CA SER A 68 -8.72 -10.91 -13.78
C SER A 68 -7.81 -11.35 -12.63
N PRO A 69 -6.54 -11.69 -12.91
CA PRO A 69 -5.57 -11.99 -11.86
C PRO A 69 -5.28 -10.83 -10.90
N ILE A 70 -5.72 -9.60 -11.18
CA ILE A 70 -5.46 -8.44 -10.30
C ILE A 70 -6.71 -8.00 -9.54
N HIS A 71 -7.90 -8.37 -10.01
CA HIS A 71 -9.16 -7.91 -9.46
C HIS A 71 -10.27 -8.94 -9.63
N TRP A 72 -11.23 -8.90 -8.71
CA TRP A 72 -12.43 -9.69 -8.70
C TRP A 72 -13.65 -8.78 -8.49
N TYR A 73 -14.85 -9.31 -8.64
CA TYR A 73 -16.07 -8.56 -8.38
C TYR A 73 -16.75 -9.11 -7.12
N VAL A 74 -17.12 -8.22 -6.21
CA VAL A 74 -17.91 -8.53 -5.00
C VAL A 74 -19.36 -8.12 -5.19
N CYS A 75 -20.26 -8.84 -4.54
CA CYS A 75 -21.67 -8.49 -4.52
C CYS A 75 -21.92 -7.34 -3.54
N CYS A 76 -22.52 -6.26 -4.04
CA CYS A 76 -22.73 -5.04 -3.28
C CYS A 76 -24.09 -4.40 -3.59
N GLY A 77 -24.31 -3.20 -3.04
CA GLY A 77 -25.54 -2.44 -3.22
C GLY A 77 -26.65 -2.86 -2.26
N ALA A 78 -27.73 -2.07 -2.23
CA ALA A 78 -28.85 -2.26 -1.28
C ALA A 78 -29.54 -3.62 -1.42
N THR A 79 -29.44 -4.24 -2.60
CA THR A 79 -30.03 -5.54 -2.89
C THR A 79 -29.00 -6.67 -2.91
N GLY A 80 -27.70 -6.40 -2.75
CA GLY A 80 -26.64 -7.41 -2.89
C GLY A 80 -26.55 -8.02 -4.29
N THR A 81 -27.09 -7.35 -5.31
CA THR A 81 -27.06 -7.82 -6.71
C THR A 81 -26.19 -6.98 -7.63
N ASP A 82 -25.59 -5.90 -7.12
CA ASP A 82 -24.70 -5.04 -7.89
C ASP A 82 -23.27 -5.59 -7.84
N CYS A 83 -22.52 -5.40 -8.93
CA CYS A 83 -21.13 -5.85 -9.05
C CYS A 83 -20.18 -4.70 -8.71
N CYS A 84 -19.47 -4.82 -7.59
CA CYS A 84 -18.45 -3.86 -7.18
C CYS A 84 -17.05 -4.41 -7.43
N PHE A 85 -16.13 -3.54 -7.84
CA PHE A 85 -14.73 -3.89 -8.02
C PHE A 85 -14.05 -4.20 -6.68
N GLY A 86 -13.38 -5.34 -6.60
CA GLY A 86 -12.53 -5.75 -5.49
C GLY A 86 -11.11 -6.05 -5.98
N LEU A 87 -10.10 -5.60 -5.25
CA LEU A 87 -8.70 -5.91 -5.59
C LEU A 87 -8.30 -7.26 -4.97
N GLN A 88 -7.52 -8.07 -5.68
CA GLN A 88 -7.14 -9.39 -5.17
C GLN A 88 -6.11 -9.30 -4.04
N THR A 89 -6.20 -10.19 -3.05
CA THR A 89 -5.39 -10.13 -1.81
C THR A 89 -3.89 -10.17 -2.06
N HIS A 90 -3.41 -10.94 -3.04
CA HIS A 90 -2.00 -10.98 -3.35
C HIS A 90 -1.48 -9.65 -3.91
N ILE A 91 -2.33 -8.83 -4.54
CA ILE A 91 -1.96 -7.49 -4.99
C ILE A 91 -1.75 -6.57 -3.79
N TYR A 92 -2.58 -6.67 -2.74
CA TYR A 92 -2.35 -5.94 -1.49
C TYR A 92 -1.06 -6.38 -0.80
N LEU A 93 -0.81 -7.69 -0.72
CA LEU A 93 0.39 -8.21 -0.05
C LEU A 93 1.68 -7.84 -0.79
N ILE A 94 1.72 -8.06 -2.11
CA ILE A 94 2.91 -7.79 -2.93
C ILE A 94 3.08 -6.28 -3.12
N GLY A 95 2.04 -5.59 -3.56
CA GLY A 95 2.07 -4.15 -3.80
C GLY A 95 2.32 -3.37 -2.51
N GLY A 96 1.58 -3.69 -1.45
CA GLY A 96 1.79 -3.09 -0.12
C GLY A 96 3.17 -3.39 0.44
N GLY A 97 3.66 -4.63 0.30
CA GLY A 97 5.01 -5.02 0.72
C GLY A 97 6.11 -4.25 -0.01
N LEU A 98 6.02 -4.11 -1.33
CA LEU A 98 6.97 -3.35 -2.13
C LEU A 98 6.99 -1.87 -1.75
N ILE A 99 5.81 -1.25 -1.61
CA ILE A 99 5.69 0.14 -1.17
C ILE A 99 6.31 0.32 0.22
N PHE A 100 6.09 -0.63 1.14
CA PHE A 100 6.69 -0.59 2.47
C PHE A 100 8.22 -0.64 2.41
N VAL A 101 8.80 -1.56 1.64
CA VAL A 101 10.26 -1.66 1.47
C VAL A 101 10.84 -0.38 0.89
N ILE A 102 10.24 0.16 -0.18
CA ILE A 102 10.65 1.42 -0.81
C ILE A 102 10.60 2.58 0.20
N THR A 103 9.55 2.62 1.03
CA THR A 103 9.38 3.65 2.06
C THR A 103 10.50 3.57 3.11
N ILE A 104 10.84 2.37 3.58
CA ILE A 104 11.95 2.17 4.55
C ILE A 104 13.28 2.62 3.95
N ILE A 105 13.56 2.24 2.69
CA ILE A 105 14.78 2.65 1.98
C ILE A 105 14.83 4.18 1.88
N ALA A 106 13.74 4.82 1.44
CA ALA A 106 13.66 6.27 1.31
C ALA A 106 13.92 6.98 2.66
N ILE A 107 13.31 6.51 3.75
CA ILE A 107 13.53 7.06 5.10
C ILE A 107 15.00 6.93 5.50
N TYR A 108 15.62 5.77 5.29
CA TYR A 108 17.02 5.54 5.65
C TYR A 108 17.96 6.41 4.81
N SER A 109 17.72 6.53 3.51
CA SER A 109 18.46 7.41 2.61
C SER A 109 18.38 8.87 3.04
N ILE A 110 17.19 9.36 3.40
CA ILE A 110 17.00 10.73 3.92
C ILE A 110 17.75 10.90 5.24
N TYR A 111 17.64 9.94 6.16
CA TYR A 111 18.36 9.98 7.43
C TYR A 111 19.88 10.07 7.23
N LEU A 112 20.42 9.28 6.31
CA LEU A 112 21.84 9.29 5.98
C LEU A 112 22.28 10.63 5.38
N GLN A 113 21.50 11.17 4.43
CA GLN A 113 21.76 12.50 3.85
C GLN A 113 21.79 13.58 4.93
N LEU A 114 20.84 13.58 5.86
CA LEU A 114 20.79 14.53 6.97
C LEU A 114 22.01 14.40 7.91
N GLN A 115 22.47 13.18 8.20
CA GLN A 115 23.69 12.98 8.98
C GLN A 115 24.92 13.56 8.28
N ILE A 116 25.08 13.27 6.98
CA ILE A 116 26.22 13.76 6.19
C ILE A 116 26.20 15.29 6.14
N SER A 117 25.05 15.90 5.83
CA SER A 117 24.92 17.36 5.81
C SER A 117 25.25 18.01 7.16
N ARG A 118 24.89 17.39 8.29
CA ARG A 118 25.26 17.88 9.62
C ARG A 118 26.77 17.79 9.88
N LYS A 119 27.41 16.68 9.50
CA LYS A 119 28.86 16.52 9.65
C LYS A 119 29.63 17.52 8.79
N LEU A 120 29.24 17.70 7.53
CA LEU A 120 29.83 18.69 6.63
C LEU A 120 29.69 20.11 7.21
N LYS A 121 28.49 20.50 7.65
CA LYS A 121 28.26 21.80 8.27
C LYS A 121 29.13 22.03 9.52
N LYS A 122 29.35 20.99 10.33
CA LYS A 122 30.23 21.06 11.51
C LYS A 122 31.70 21.24 11.11
N SER A 123 32.19 20.47 10.12
CA SER A 123 33.56 20.60 9.60
C SER A 123 33.81 22.00 9.07
N THR A 124 32.95 22.49 8.16
CA THR A 124 33.05 23.83 7.59
C THR A 124 33.07 24.92 8.67
N LYS A 125 32.27 24.78 9.73
CA LYS A 125 32.28 25.75 10.84
C LYS A 125 33.63 25.77 11.58
N ILE A 126 34.22 24.60 11.84
CA ILE A 126 35.53 24.48 12.52
C ILE A 126 36.64 25.08 11.65
N ASP A 127 36.63 24.80 10.34
CA ASP A 127 37.62 25.33 9.41
C ASP A 127 37.57 26.86 9.36
N ASN A 128 36.37 27.43 9.25
CA ASN A 128 36.18 28.89 9.29
C ASN A 128 36.74 29.50 10.58
N LEU A 129 36.44 28.92 11.75
CA LEU A 129 36.98 29.38 13.04
C LEU A 129 38.53 29.38 13.08
N LYS A 130 39.17 28.39 12.46
CA LYS A 130 40.63 28.31 12.38
C LYS A 130 41.21 29.44 11.52
N TYR A 131 40.60 29.77 10.39
CA TYR A 131 41.04 30.89 9.54
C TYR A 131 40.99 32.23 10.26
N TYR A 132 39.91 32.53 10.99
CA TYR A 132 39.80 33.79 11.74
C TYR A 132 40.71 33.86 12.98
N SER A 133 41.20 32.74 13.49
CA SER A 133 42.14 32.72 14.63
C SER A 133 43.58 33.07 14.26
N VAL A 134 43.94 33.05 12.97
CA VAL A 134 45.25 33.47 12.52
C VAL A 134 45.27 35.00 12.53
N LYS A 135 45.96 35.60 13.51
CA LYS A 135 46.15 37.06 13.54
C LYS A 135 46.87 37.50 12.25
N PRO A 136 46.43 38.58 11.59
CA PRO A 136 47.14 39.10 10.42
C PRO A 136 48.58 39.40 10.82
N GLN A 137 49.54 38.81 10.11
CA GLN A 137 50.93 39.22 10.20
C GLN A 137 50.99 40.67 9.72
N THR A 138 51.19 41.59 10.67
CA THR A 138 51.53 42.97 10.37
C THR A 138 52.87 42.94 9.63
N CYS A 139 52.83 43.22 8.33
CA CYS A 139 54.01 43.51 7.53
C CYS A 139 54.70 44.78 8.03
#